data_AF-A0A7R7XVZ1-F1
#
_entry.id   AF-A0A7R7XVZ1-F1
#
_cell.length_a   1.000
_cell.length_b   1.000
_cell.length_c   1.000
_cell.angle_alpha   90.00
_cell.angle_beta   90.00
_cell.angle_gamma   90.00
#
_symmetry.space_group_name_H-M   'P 1'
#
loop_
_entity.id
_entity.type
_entity.pdbx_description
1 polymer ?
#
loop_
_entity_poly.entity_id
_entity_poly.type
_entity_poly.pdbx_seq_one_letter_code
_entity_poly.pdbx_strand_id
1 'polypeptide(L)'
;MASLQDLPPEIVLMIGDFTKEPKTLSLLSHYFASIARPRVRREALVNAASKNDTKRFKSILSQCAKLDNLDGPLLRALVCIGNPVYVACALEISPPVYRNSALLGALLREAVCNGHTEVVKLLIDAGCDVAAVPKSNGHAALSLAVDRGHEAIVRTLLDAHGSNPIQDEWSAPAWPLVLNAALAGRLSILQLLLDRDVYPSVLRDGVASKTTGDIIPEIIRLFLAAGLDLNARSEVGVTPVHYALKSSNIPAFHALLNAGADLHVLDDEQATLLHYAALYTGSSFICRILLDAGLDVNAKDSSERPPIRWALLGDSDRSVVVDFLLDAGTELSHRSRAGDTLLHEACWLGNPAYADIFLSAGIDVDVRNNHG
;
A
#
# COMPACT_ATOMS: atom_id res chain seq x y z
N MET A 1 32.26 29.22 25.46
CA MET A 1 33.73 29.39 25.38
C MET A 1 34.32 28.24 26.18
N ALA A 2 35.15 27.39 25.57
CA ALA A 2 35.89 26.40 26.35
C ALA A 2 36.86 27.16 27.26
N SER A 3 36.86 26.84 28.54
CA SER A 3 37.71 27.48 29.54
C SER A 3 39.15 27.03 29.31
N LEU A 4 40.14 27.91 29.54
CA LEU A 4 41.57 27.55 29.58
C LEU A 4 41.87 26.41 30.56
N GLN A 5 40.92 26.09 31.46
CA GLN A 5 40.99 25.00 32.43
C GLN A 5 40.67 23.62 31.85
N ASP A 6 40.11 23.53 30.64
CA ASP A 6 39.76 22.25 29.99
C ASP A 6 40.93 21.65 29.17
N LEU A 7 42.11 22.26 29.22
CA LEU A 7 43.31 21.79 28.54
C LEU A 7 44.19 20.95 29.47
N PRO A 8 44.91 19.93 28.95
CA PRO A 8 45.88 19.17 29.73
C PRO A 8 46.90 20.09 30.41
N PRO A 9 47.32 19.83 31.67
CA PRO A 9 48.18 20.72 32.45
C PRO A 9 49.51 21.07 31.76
N GLU A 10 50.04 20.14 30.96
CA GLU A 10 51.29 20.32 30.20
C GLU A 10 51.16 21.39 29.10
N ILE A 11 49.96 21.61 28.57
CA ILE A 11 49.67 22.60 27.51
C ILE A 11 49.46 23.99 28.12
N VAL A 12 48.86 24.09 29.31
CA VAL A 12 48.65 25.36 30.02
C VAL A 12 49.99 26.02 30.39
N LEU A 13 50.99 25.21 30.75
CA LEU A 13 52.35 25.68 31.06
C LEU A 13 53.13 26.16 29.82
N MET A 14 52.89 25.59 28.63
CA MET A 14 53.51 26.07 27.39
C MET A 14 52.84 27.35 26.83
N ILE A 15 51.57 27.60 27.14
CA ILE A 15 50.85 28.77 26.60
C ILE A 15 51.19 30.07 27.35
N GLY A 16 51.59 30.00 28.62
CA GLY A 16 51.86 31.17 29.46
C GLY A 16 52.89 32.15 28.88
N ASP A 17 53.93 31.65 28.21
CA ASP A 17 55.05 32.46 27.72
C ASP A 17 54.95 32.88 26.25
N PHE A 18 54.07 32.27 25.45
CA PHE A 18 54.01 32.48 23.99
C PHE A 18 52.92 33.46 23.49
N THR A 19 52.14 34.07 24.39
CA THR A 19 50.98 34.92 24.05
C THR A 19 51.31 36.34 23.58
N LYS A 20 52.58 36.70 23.40
CA LYS A 20 53.00 38.06 23.00
C LYS A 20 53.43 38.22 21.53
N GLU A 21 53.43 37.16 20.73
CA GLU A 21 53.82 37.26 19.31
C GLU A 21 52.62 37.11 18.33
N PRO A 22 52.44 38.04 17.37
CA PRO A 22 51.30 38.03 16.45
C PRO A 22 51.30 36.85 15.45
N LYS A 23 52.47 36.22 15.21
CA LYS A 23 52.56 35.00 14.39
C LYS A 23 51.92 33.79 15.09
N THR A 24 51.95 33.74 16.42
CA THR A 24 51.39 32.65 17.23
C THR A 24 49.87 32.69 17.26
N LEU A 25 49.25 33.88 17.22
CA LEU A 25 47.79 34.03 17.08
C LEU A 25 47.29 33.61 15.69
N SER A 26 48.06 33.87 14.63
CA SER A 26 47.77 33.36 13.28
C SER A 26 47.88 31.84 13.22
N LEU A 27 48.90 31.26 13.86
CA LEU A 27 49.09 29.81 13.94
C LEU A 27 48.01 29.15 14.81
N LEU A 28 47.62 29.76 15.93
CA LEU A 28 46.53 29.29 16.79
C LEU A 28 45.16 29.43 16.11
N SER A 29 44.90 30.50 15.34
CA SER A 29 43.68 30.58 14.55
C SER A 29 43.67 29.52 13.44
N HIS A 30 44.81 29.22 12.82
CA HIS A 30 44.97 28.11 11.87
C HIS A 30 44.86 26.72 12.54
N TYR A 31 45.30 26.60 13.79
CA TYR A 31 45.26 25.38 14.61
C TYR A 31 43.83 25.13 15.14
N PHE A 32 43.12 26.15 15.60
CA PHE A 32 41.70 26.05 15.98
C PHE A 32 40.76 25.97 14.76
N ALA A 33 41.13 26.60 13.63
CA ALA A 33 40.49 26.39 12.33
C ALA A 33 40.86 25.05 11.69
N SER A 34 41.79 24.26 12.25
CA SER A 34 42.00 22.85 11.88
C SER A 34 41.40 21.87 12.90
N ILE A 35 41.14 22.29 14.14
CA ILE A 35 40.70 21.42 15.26
C ILE A 35 39.27 21.69 15.76
N ALA A 36 38.43 22.46 15.05
CA ALA A 36 36.99 22.26 15.25
C ALA A 36 36.66 20.85 14.71
N ARG A 37 36.63 19.87 15.63
CA ARG A 37 36.42 18.44 15.34
C ARG A 37 35.28 18.32 14.31
N PRO A 38 35.37 17.41 13.33
CA PRO A 38 34.34 17.24 12.30
C PRO A 38 32.90 17.20 12.85
N ARG A 39 32.74 16.65 14.05
CA ARG A 39 31.49 16.60 14.82
C ARG A 39 30.97 17.97 15.29
N VAL A 40 31.83 18.84 15.81
CA VAL A 40 31.44 20.18 16.30
C VAL A 40 31.06 21.09 15.13
N ARG A 41 31.76 20.96 13.99
CA ARG A 41 31.39 21.67 12.76
C ARG A 41 30.05 21.20 12.20
N ARG A 42 29.83 19.88 12.21
CA ARG A 42 28.53 19.26 11.84
C ARG A 42 27.40 19.80 12.69
N GLU A 43 27.55 19.79 14.02
CA GLU A 43 26.54 20.31 14.95
C GLU A 43 26.28 21.81 14.75
N ALA A 44 27.32 22.60 14.46
CA ALA A 44 27.17 24.02 14.16
C ALA A 44 26.42 24.28 12.84
N LEU A 45 26.69 23.50 11.80
CA LEU A 45 25.98 23.55 10.51
C LEU A 45 24.51 23.12 10.68
N VAL A 46 24.25 22.02 11.38
CA VAL A 46 22.89 21.54 11.67
C VAL A 46 22.12 22.58 12.50
N ASN A 47 22.72 23.15 13.55
CA ASN A 47 22.09 24.18 14.37
C ASN A 47 21.77 25.46 13.57
N ALA A 48 22.68 25.89 12.69
CA ALA A 48 22.42 27.01 11.78
C ALA A 48 21.26 26.70 10.84
N ALA A 49 21.23 25.49 10.25
CA ALA A 49 20.15 25.04 9.39
C ALA A 49 18.80 24.94 10.12
N SER A 50 18.76 24.36 11.33
CA SER A 50 17.57 24.26 12.17
C SER A 50 17.01 25.63 12.59
N LYS A 51 17.85 26.67 12.64
CA LYS A 51 17.45 28.06 12.93
C LYS A 51 17.15 28.87 11.67
N ASN A 52 17.21 28.25 10.49
CA ASN A 52 17.05 28.89 9.20
C ASN A 52 18.05 30.06 8.95
N ASP A 53 19.25 29.99 9.56
CA ASP A 53 20.28 31.02 9.46
C ASP A 53 21.22 30.75 8.28
N THR A 54 20.75 31.11 7.08
CA THR A 54 21.45 30.84 5.82
C THR A 54 22.78 31.58 5.69
N LYS A 55 22.90 32.78 6.28
CA LYS A 55 24.16 33.55 6.25
C LYS A 55 25.22 32.84 7.07
N ARG A 56 24.87 32.42 8.30
CA ARG A 56 25.78 31.68 9.17
C ARG A 56 26.10 30.31 8.61
N PHE A 57 25.11 29.62 8.03
CA PHE A 57 25.32 28.33 7.38
C PHE A 57 26.36 28.44 6.26
N LYS A 58 26.17 29.35 5.30
CA LYS A 58 27.11 29.56 4.19
C LYS A 58 28.50 30.00 4.67
N SER A 59 28.57 30.84 5.71
CA SER A 59 29.84 31.27 6.31
C SER A 59 30.61 30.13 6.96
N ILE A 60 29.95 29.25 7.71
CA ILE A 60 30.58 28.05 8.29
C ILE A 60 31.00 27.09 7.18
N LEU A 61 30.15 26.94 6.15
CA LEU A 61 30.37 26.02 5.06
C LEU A 61 31.55 26.45 4.15
N SER A 62 31.70 27.75 3.86
CA SER A 62 32.82 28.27 3.06
C SER A 62 34.17 28.14 3.75
N GLN A 63 34.19 28.03 5.08
CA GLN A 63 35.39 27.76 5.87
C GLN A 63 35.81 26.28 5.83
N CYS A 64 34.99 25.39 5.24
CA CYS A 64 35.32 23.98 5.09
C CYS A 64 36.04 23.75 3.75
N ALA A 65 37.39 23.84 3.76
CA ALA A 65 38.22 23.84 2.54
C ALA A 65 38.13 22.56 1.67
N LYS A 66 37.69 21.44 2.23
CA LYS A 66 37.34 20.17 1.58
C LYS A 66 36.64 19.34 2.65
N LEU A 67 35.43 18.87 2.37
CA LEU A 67 34.63 18.08 3.31
C LEU A 67 35.13 16.63 3.30
N ASP A 68 36.42 16.40 3.58
CA ASP A 68 37.06 15.08 3.47
C ASP A 68 36.58 14.06 4.53
N ASN A 69 35.50 14.35 5.28
CA ASN A 69 34.85 13.44 6.24
C ASN A 69 33.48 13.98 6.74
N LEU A 70 32.71 14.68 5.89
CA LEU A 70 31.28 14.93 6.17
C LEU A 70 30.43 13.88 5.47
N ASP A 71 30.77 12.66 5.86
CA ASP A 71 30.10 11.39 5.66
C ASP A 71 28.59 11.56 5.86
N GLY A 72 27.80 10.69 5.25
CA GLY A 72 26.33 10.73 5.18
C GLY A 72 25.54 11.43 6.31
N PRO A 73 25.87 11.31 7.62
CA PRO A 73 25.13 11.97 8.70
C PRO A 73 24.81 13.47 8.57
N LEU A 74 25.71 14.32 8.05
CA LEU A 74 25.38 15.75 7.89
C LEU A 74 24.32 15.92 6.81
N LEU A 75 24.55 15.34 5.64
CA LEU A 75 23.63 15.45 4.51
C LEU A 75 22.26 14.85 4.87
N ARG A 76 22.26 13.75 5.64
CA ARG A 76 21.07 13.15 6.23
C ARG A 76 20.29 14.11 7.11
N ALA A 77 20.98 14.79 8.04
CA ALA A 77 20.34 15.78 8.91
C ALA A 77 19.76 16.97 8.12
N LEU A 78 20.46 17.45 7.08
CA LEU A 78 19.98 18.54 6.23
C LEU A 78 18.76 18.12 5.39
N VAL A 79 18.75 16.88 4.89
CA VAL A 79 17.58 16.29 4.22
C VAL A 79 16.39 16.20 5.17
N CYS A 80 16.58 15.76 6.42
CA CYS A 80 15.50 15.75 7.42
C CYS A 80 14.94 17.16 7.71
N ILE A 81 15.82 18.18 7.75
CA ILE A 81 15.41 19.58 7.92
C ILE A 81 14.54 20.07 6.74
N GLY A 82 14.75 19.54 5.53
CA GLY A 82 13.88 19.77 4.39
C GLY A 82 14.08 21.09 3.64
N ASN A 83 15.06 21.90 4.03
CA ASN A 83 15.36 23.15 3.33
C ASN A 83 16.30 22.89 2.12
N PRO A 84 15.83 23.12 0.87
CA PRO A 84 16.59 22.81 -0.33
C PRO A 84 17.90 23.62 -0.44
N VAL A 85 17.95 24.83 0.12
CA VAL A 85 19.15 25.69 0.07
C VAL A 85 20.32 25.03 0.78
N TYR A 86 20.08 24.41 1.95
CA TYR A 86 21.14 23.76 2.71
C TYR A 86 21.62 22.47 2.06
N VAL A 87 20.69 21.71 1.47
CA VAL A 87 21.02 20.49 0.73
C VAL A 87 21.82 20.83 -0.52
N ALA A 88 21.39 21.82 -1.31
CA ALA A 88 22.11 22.27 -2.51
C ALA A 88 23.53 22.73 -2.18
N CYS A 89 23.70 23.60 -1.17
CA CYS A 89 25.03 24.06 -0.76
C CYS A 89 25.93 22.89 -0.28
N ALA A 90 25.36 21.87 0.37
CA ALA A 90 26.13 20.70 0.79
C ALA A 90 26.54 19.82 -0.40
N LEU A 91 25.66 19.63 -1.40
CA LEU A 91 25.93 18.86 -2.60
C LEU A 91 27.02 19.50 -3.48
N GLU A 92 27.03 20.83 -3.61
CA GLU A 92 28.02 21.56 -4.42
C GLU A 92 29.47 21.36 -3.94
N ILE A 93 29.69 21.15 -2.64
CA ILE A 93 31.03 21.19 -2.03
C ILE A 93 31.68 19.80 -1.92
N SER A 94 30.93 18.71 -2.06
CA SER A 94 31.48 17.33 -1.95
C SER A 94 31.22 16.42 -3.17
N PRO A 95 31.51 16.86 -4.41
CA PRO A 95 31.17 16.10 -5.63
C PRO A 95 31.76 14.67 -5.76
N PRO A 96 32.95 14.28 -5.25
CA PRO A 96 33.47 12.93 -5.47
C PRO A 96 32.89 11.85 -4.52
N VAL A 97 32.34 12.23 -3.36
CA VAL A 97 31.76 11.28 -2.37
C VAL A 97 30.35 10.81 -2.78
N TYR A 98 29.64 11.62 -3.57
CA TYR A 98 28.25 11.36 -3.98
C TYR A 98 28.10 10.38 -5.17
N ARG A 99 29.21 9.84 -5.68
CA ARG A 99 29.16 8.71 -6.64
C ARG A 99 28.69 7.39 -6.02
N ASN A 100 28.50 7.34 -4.69
CA ASN A 100 27.88 6.19 -4.03
C ASN A 100 26.36 6.26 -4.16
N SER A 101 25.83 5.60 -5.20
CA SER A 101 24.39 5.50 -5.48
C SER A 101 23.56 5.03 -4.27
N ALA A 102 24.13 4.22 -3.36
CA ALA A 102 23.42 3.71 -2.19
C ALA A 102 23.13 4.79 -1.13
N LEU A 103 24.05 5.75 -0.93
CA LEU A 103 23.82 6.85 0.03
C LEU A 103 22.77 7.82 -0.51
N LEU A 104 22.87 8.19 -1.80
CA LEU A 104 21.87 9.04 -2.45
C LEU A 104 20.48 8.39 -2.44
N GLY A 105 20.38 7.09 -2.69
CA GLY A 105 19.12 6.36 -2.61
C GLY A 105 18.52 6.34 -1.19
N ALA A 106 19.35 6.28 -0.14
CA ALA A 106 18.87 6.37 1.24
C ALA A 106 18.35 7.78 1.59
N LEU A 107 19.05 8.83 1.16
CA LEU A 107 18.66 10.22 1.35
C LEU A 107 17.38 10.55 0.58
N LEU A 108 17.24 10.04 -0.65
CA LEU A 108 16.03 10.19 -1.45
C LEU A 108 14.83 9.63 -0.69
N ARG A 109 14.92 8.40 -0.16
CA ARG A 109 13.83 7.80 0.62
C ARG A 109 13.49 8.60 1.87
N GLU A 110 14.47 9.19 2.55
CA GLU A 110 14.20 10.03 3.73
C GLU A 110 13.53 11.36 3.35
N ALA A 111 13.95 11.99 2.25
CA ALA A 111 13.26 13.17 1.71
C ALA A 111 11.81 12.86 1.32
N VAL A 112 11.59 11.70 0.67
CA VAL A 112 10.26 11.20 0.32
C VAL A 112 9.42 10.94 1.56
N CYS A 113 9.95 10.24 2.57
CA CYS A 113 9.28 9.96 3.84
C CYS A 113 8.71 11.22 4.51
N ASN A 114 9.42 12.34 4.39
CA ASN A 114 9.09 13.62 5.02
C ASN A 114 8.32 14.58 4.10
N GLY A 115 8.06 14.22 2.84
CA GLY A 115 7.31 15.08 1.90
C GLY A 115 8.12 16.25 1.30
N HIS A 116 9.45 16.21 1.36
CA HIS A 116 10.31 17.33 0.95
C HIS A 116 10.54 17.38 -0.58
N THR A 117 9.52 17.80 -1.33
CA THR A 117 9.50 17.76 -2.82
C THR A 117 10.71 18.44 -3.48
N GLU A 118 11.09 19.64 -3.03
CA GLU A 118 12.24 20.35 -3.64
C GLU A 118 13.59 19.68 -3.31
N VAL A 119 13.70 19.06 -2.14
CA VAL A 119 14.88 18.25 -1.78
C VAL A 119 14.95 16.98 -2.64
N VAL A 120 13.81 16.36 -2.94
CA VAL A 120 13.73 15.21 -3.85
C VAL A 120 14.25 15.58 -5.24
N LYS A 121 13.82 16.71 -5.81
CA LYS A 121 14.32 17.18 -7.13
C LYS A 121 15.83 17.35 -7.14
N LEU A 122 16.38 18.04 -6.12
CA LEU A 122 17.83 18.24 -6.00
C LEU A 122 18.61 16.92 -5.93
N LEU A 123 18.08 15.91 -5.23
CA LEU A 123 18.73 14.60 -5.13
C LEU A 123 18.66 13.82 -6.46
N ILE A 124 17.58 13.97 -7.23
CA ILE A 124 17.47 13.40 -8.58
C ILE A 124 18.46 14.07 -9.53
N ASP A 125 18.54 15.40 -9.52
CA ASP A 125 19.48 16.19 -10.34
C ASP A 125 20.95 15.86 -10.02
N ALA A 126 21.23 15.45 -8.78
CA ALA A 126 22.54 14.98 -8.35
C ALA A 126 22.93 13.58 -8.89
N GLY A 127 22.07 12.93 -9.68
CA GLY A 127 22.32 11.63 -10.29
C GLY A 127 21.98 10.43 -9.40
N CYS A 128 21.03 10.58 -8.47
CA CYS A 128 20.54 9.47 -7.67
C CYS A 128 19.88 8.40 -8.54
N ASP A 129 20.18 7.13 -8.27
CA ASP A 129 19.41 6.01 -8.82
C ASP A 129 18.04 5.96 -8.14
N VAL A 130 17.01 6.43 -8.85
CA VAL A 130 15.61 6.51 -8.37
C VAL A 130 14.96 5.13 -8.23
N ALA A 131 15.48 4.11 -8.92
CA ALA A 131 14.95 2.75 -8.91
C ALA A 131 15.61 1.88 -7.82
N ALA A 132 16.66 2.36 -7.15
CA ALA A 132 17.43 1.57 -6.18
C ALA A 132 16.58 1.08 -4.99
N VAL A 133 16.36 -0.24 -4.93
CA VAL A 133 15.70 -0.94 -3.82
C VAL A 133 16.75 -1.29 -2.75
N PRO A 134 16.49 -1.07 -1.44
CA PRO A 134 17.41 -1.49 -0.40
C PRO A 134 17.40 -3.01 -0.22
N LYS A 135 18.57 -3.60 0.07
CA LYS A 135 18.76 -5.05 0.27
C LYS A 135 17.93 -5.65 1.42
N SER A 136 17.42 -4.82 2.34
CA SER A 136 16.63 -5.22 3.50
C SER A 136 15.20 -4.74 3.34
N ASN A 137 14.33 -5.55 2.72
CA ASN A 137 12.85 -5.47 2.70
C ASN A 137 12.22 -4.06 2.63
N GLY A 138 12.88 -3.09 2.02
CA GLY A 138 12.46 -1.69 2.07
C GLY A 138 11.81 -1.24 0.78
N HIS A 139 10.87 -0.32 0.91
CA HIS A 139 10.13 0.26 -0.21
C HIS A 139 11.05 1.10 -1.12
N ALA A 140 10.92 0.93 -2.44
CA ALA A 140 11.46 1.87 -3.42
C ALA A 140 10.89 3.28 -3.16
N ALA A 141 11.62 4.33 -3.56
CA ALA A 141 11.22 5.72 -3.33
C ALA A 141 9.80 6.01 -3.82
N LEU A 142 9.42 5.48 -4.99
CA LEU A 142 8.07 5.63 -5.55
C LEU A 142 6.99 4.98 -4.68
N SER A 143 7.22 3.75 -4.22
CA SER A 143 6.27 3.04 -3.33
C SER A 143 6.05 3.74 -1.99
N LEU A 144 7.11 4.34 -1.44
CA LEU A 144 7.00 5.13 -0.22
C LEU A 144 6.23 6.44 -0.46
N ALA A 145 6.45 7.11 -1.61
CA ALA A 145 5.71 8.32 -1.96
C ALA A 145 4.21 8.04 -2.13
N VAL A 146 3.87 6.92 -2.75
CA VAL A 146 2.48 6.46 -2.88
C VAL A 146 1.90 6.07 -1.53
N ASP A 147 2.64 5.39 -0.65
CA ASP A 147 2.22 5.01 0.72
C ASP A 147 2.10 6.20 1.68
N ARG A 148 2.78 7.33 1.41
CA ARG A 148 2.63 8.58 2.18
C ARG A 148 1.72 9.63 1.56
N GLY A 149 1.34 9.47 0.30
CA GLY A 149 0.29 10.26 -0.33
C GLY A 149 0.84 11.55 -0.92
N HIS A 150 2.13 11.56 -1.21
CA HIS A 150 2.83 12.73 -1.71
C HIS A 150 2.74 12.80 -3.23
N GLU A 151 1.58 13.23 -3.74
CA GLU A 151 1.31 13.28 -5.20
C GLU A 151 2.39 14.03 -5.99
N ALA A 152 2.85 15.18 -5.50
CA ALA A 152 3.90 15.97 -6.17
C ALA A 152 5.23 15.21 -6.28
N ILE A 153 5.55 14.39 -5.27
CA ILE A 153 6.74 13.54 -5.26
C ILE A 153 6.55 12.36 -6.20
N VAL A 154 5.36 11.72 -6.21
CA VAL A 154 5.03 10.66 -7.17
C VAL A 154 5.22 11.16 -8.61
N ARG A 155 4.68 12.34 -8.92
CA ARG A 155 4.85 12.98 -10.25
C ARG A 155 6.32 13.21 -10.59
N THR A 156 7.07 13.83 -9.67
CA THR A 156 8.51 14.10 -9.84
C THR A 156 9.30 12.81 -10.09
N LEU A 157 9.00 11.74 -9.35
CA LEU A 157 9.68 10.44 -9.50
C LEU A 157 9.30 9.76 -10.82
N LEU A 158 8.05 9.84 -11.27
CA LEU A 158 7.62 9.30 -12.56
C LEU A 158 8.18 10.07 -13.76
N ASP A 159 8.40 11.39 -13.60
CA ASP A 159 9.02 12.24 -14.63
C ASP A 159 10.53 11.98 -14.78
N ALA A 160 11.20 11.54 -13.72
CA ALA A 160 12.60 11.17 -13.75
C ALA A 160 12.81 9.89 -14.59
N HIS A 161 13.60 9.98 -15.67
CA HIS A 161 13.90 8.86 -16.58
C HIS A 161 14.45 7.65 -15.81
N GLY A 162 13.89 6.46 -16.04
CA GLY A 162 14.29 5.21 -15.38
C GLY A 162 13.27 4.64 -14.39
N SER A 163 12.22 5.40 -14.05
CA SER A 163 11.07 4.91 -13.29
C SER A 163 10.14 4.05 -14.15
N ASN A 164 10.64 2.95 -14.71
CA ASN A 164 9.74 1.84 -15.05
C ASN A 164 9.63 1.00 -13.78
N PRO A 165 8.51 1.04 -13.04
CA PRO A 165 8.47 0.55 -11.66
C PRO A 165 8.55 -0.97 -11.52
N ILE A 166 8.73 -1.73 -12.61
CA ILE A 166 8.43 -3.17 -12.66
C ILE A 166 9.32 -3.89 -13.69
N GLN A 167 10.55 -4.26 -13.33
CA GLN A 167 11.28 -5.30 -14.10
C GLN A 167 11.77 -6.47 -13.23
N ASP A 168 11.53 -6.43 -11.93
CA ASP A 168 12.02 -7.46 -11.03
C ASP A 168 10.89 -8.46 -10.78
N GLU A 169 10.79 -9.43 -11.67
CA GLU A 169 9.85 -10.57 -11.65
C GLU A 169 9.87 -11.38 -10.34
N TRP A 170 10.79 -11.10 -9.41
CA TRP A 170 11.00 -11.87 -8.18
C TRP A 170 11.34 -11.08 -6.90
N SER A 171 11.42 -9.74 -6.93
CA SER A 171 11.74 -8.95 -5.73
C SER A 171 10.65 -7.93 -5.44
N ALA A 172 9.62 -8.41 -4.72
CA ALA A 172 8.43 -7.68 -4.27
C ALA A 172 7.75 -6.93 -5.44
N PRO A 173 6.71 -7.53 -6.06
CA PRO A 173 6.18 -7.12 -7.36
C PRO A 173 5.82 -5.63 -7.35
N ALA A 174 5.66 -4.97 -8.49
CA ALA A 174 5.11 -3.60 -8.52
C ALA A 174 3.58 -3.53 -8.36
N TRP A 175 2.97 -4.70 -8.23
CA TRP A 175 1.63 -4.99 -7.75
C TRP A 175 1.14 -4.23 -6.49
N PRO A 176 1.99 -3.83 -5.52
CA PRO A 176 1.61 -3.01 -4.38
C PRO A 176 1.33 -1.57 -4.76
N LEU A 177 1.81 -1.01 -5.88
CA LEU A 177 1.79 0.45 -6.04
C LEU A 177 0.40 0.99 -6.38
N VAL A 178 -0.16 0.52 -7.49
CA VAL A 178 -1.50 0.90 -7.96
C VAL A 178 -2.56 0.42 -6.96
N LEU A 179 -2.36 -0.77 -6.38
CA LEU A 179 -3.27 -1.31 -5.37
C LEU A 179 -3.19 -0.57 -4.03
N ASN A 180 -2.00 -0.21 -3.53
CA ASN A 180 -1.88 0.58 -2.31
C ASN A 180 -2.51 1.97 -2.50
N ALA A 181 -2.31 2.60 -3.67
CA ALA A 181 -3.01 3.84 -3.99
C ALA A 181 -4.54 3.67 -3.94
N ALA A 182 -5.06 2.57 -4.50
CA ALA A 182 -6.48 2.24 -4.48
C ALA A 182 -7.01 1.95 -3.06
N LEU A 183 -6.43 1.00 -2.33
CA LEU A 183 -6.87 0.61 -0.97
C LEU A 183 -6.75 1.77 0.02
N ALA A 184 -5.78 2.65 -0.16
CA ALA A 184 -5.63 3.85 0.66
C ALA A 184 -6.49 5.04 0.19
N GLY A 185 -7.34 4.87 -0.83
CA GLY A 185 -8.29 5.88 -1.31
C GLY A 185 -7.65 7.09 -2.01
N ARG A 186 -6.43 6.95 -2.55
CA ARG A 186 -5.64 8.06 -3.10
C ARG A 186 -5.92 8.26 -4.58
N LEU A 187 -7.14 8.71 -4.88
CA LEU A 187 -7.66 8.80 -6.26
C LEU A 187 -6.76 9.61 -7.21
N SER A 188 -6.20 10.75 -6.77
CA SER A 188 -5.31 11.55 -7.62
C SER A 188 -4.00 10.85 -7.96
N ILE A 189 -3.44 10.11 -7.00
CA ILE A 189 -2.22 9.31 -7.21
C ILE A 189 -2.54 8.11 -8.08
N LEU A 190 -3.67 7.45 -7.84
CA LEU A 190 -4.14 6.35 -8.64
C LEU A 190 -4.32 6.79 -10.11
N GLN A 191 -5.04 7.89 -10.36
CA GLN A 191 -5.19 8.46 -11.70
C GLN A 191 -3.83 8.76 -12.33
N LEU A 192 -2.92 9.41 -11.59
CA LEU A 192 -1.57 9.72 -12.09
C LEU A 192 -0.78 8.46 -12.48
N LEU A 193 -0.89 7.38 -11.71
CA LEU A 193 -0.24 6.11 -12.03
C LEU A 193 -0.83 5.47 -13.30
N LEU A 194 -2.17 5.49 -13.42
CA LEU A 194 -2.87 4.97 -14.60
C LEU A 194 -2.56 5.79 -15.87
N ASP A 195 -2.57 7.12 -15.79
CA ASP A 195 -2.25 8.04 -16.89
C ASP A 195 -0.82 7.87 -17.43
N ARG A 196 0.08 7.37 -16.60
CA ARG A 196 1.49 7.15 -16.95
C ARG A 196 1.78 5.74 -17.40
N ASP A 197 0.73 4.98 -17.73
CA ASP A 197 0.87 3.61 -18.21
C ASP A 197 1.75 2.78 -17.26
N VAL A 198 1.68 3.07 -15.95
CA VAL A 198 2.26 2.21 -14.91
C VAL A 198 1.38 0.97 -14.85
N TYR A 199 1.57 0.14 -15.88
CA TYR A 199 0.60 -0.88 -16.24
C TYR A 199 0.66 -2.01 -15.24
N PRO A 200 -0.50 -2.37 -14.68
CA PRO A 200 -0.66 -3.55 -13.89
C PRO A 200 -0.84 -4.75 -14.83
N SER A 201 0.21 -5.14 -15.58
CA SER A 201 0.22 -6.36 -16.41
C SER A 201 -0.25 -7.62 -15.65
N VAL A 202 -0.19 -7.56 -14.32
CA VAL A 202 -0.60 -8.57 -13.36
C VAL A 202 -2.13 -8.59 -13.11
N LEU A 203 -2.92 -7.58 -13.51
CA LEU A 203 -4.41 -7.64 -13.43
C LEU A 203 -5.03 -8.67 -14.37
N ARG A 204 -4.22 -9.30 -15.23
CA ARG A 204 -4.60 -10.48 -16.03
C ARG A 204 -4.83 -11.73 -15.16
N ASP A 205 -4.17 -11.82 -14.01
CA ASP A 205 -4.22 -13.00 -13.14
C ASP A 205 -5.10 -12.74 -11.91
N GLY A 206 -6.36 -12.39 -12.17
CA GLY A 206 -7.46 -12.48 -11.20
C GLY A 206 -7.30 -11.81 -9.85
N VAL A 207 -6.61 -10.68 -9.83
CA VAL A 207 -6.49 -9.84 -8.63
C VAL A 207 -7.40 -8.63 -8.64
N ALA A 208 -7.97 -8.31 -9.80
CA ALA A 208 -9.27 -7.65 -9.84
C ALA A 208 -10.26 -8.35 -8.89
N SER A 209 -10.18 -9.69 -8.84
CA SER A 209 -10.89 -10.53 -7.89
C SER A 209 -10.51 -10.16 -6.45
N LYS A 210 -9.27 -10.40 -6.01
CA LYS A 210 -8.84 -10.20 -4.59
C LYS A 210 -9.08 -8.80 -4.02
N THR A 211 -9.17 -7.77 -4.86
CA THR A 211 -9.12 -6.37 -4.41
C THR A 211 -10.49 -5.70 -4.40
N THR A 212 -11.47 -6.19 -5.16
CA THR A 212 -12.80 -5.56 -5.28
C THR A 212 -13.62 -5.60 -3.99
N GLY A 213 -13.27 -6.47 -3.04
CA GLY A 213 -13.94 -6.55 -1.76
C GLY A 213 -13.88 -5.24 -0.95
N ASP A 214 -12.72 -4.58 -0.96
CA ASP A 214 -12.42 -3.36 -0.17
C ASP A 214 -12.43 -2.07 -1.01
N ILE A 215 -12.63 -2.20 -2.33
CA ILE A 215 -12.56 -1.08 -3.26
C ILE A 215 -13.92 -0.36 -3.36
N ILE A 216 -13.88 0.98 -3.35
CA ILE A 216 -15.06 1.84 -3.56
C ILE A 216 -15.41 1.99 -5.06
N PRO A 217 -16.68 2.29 -5.40
CA PRO A 217 -17.14 2.45 -6.80
C PRO A 217 -16.28 3.35 -7.69
N GLU A 218 -15.73 4.42 -7.12
CA GLU A 218 -14.92 5.40 -7.87
C GLU A 218 -13.62 4.79 -8.40
N ILE A 219 -12.99 3.90 -7.65
CA ILE A 219 -11.77 3.20 -8.06
C ILE A 219 -12.09 2.16 -9.15
N ILE A 220 -13.24 1.49 -9.06
CA ILE A 220 -13.69 0.56 -10.13
C ILE A 220 -13.82 1.32 -11.45
N ARG A 221 -14.38 2.53 -11.44
CA ARG A 221 -14.46 3.39 -12.63
C ARG A 221 -13.08 3.77 -13.17
N LEU A 222 -12.13 4.11 -12.30
CA LEU A 222 -10.76 4.42 -12.70
C LEU A 222 -10.06 3.22 -13.33
N PHE A 223 -10.20 2.05 -12.74
CA PHE A 223 -9.64 0.82 -13.29
C PHE A 223 -10.27 0.42 -14.62
N LEU A 224 -11.58 0.61 -14.78
CA LEU A 224 -12.26 0.38 -16.05
C LEU A 224 -11.76 1.30 -17.16
N ALA A 225 -11.57 2.59 -16.85
CA ALA A 225 -10.99 3.54 -17.80
C ALA A 225 -9.56 3.14 -18.22
N ALA A 226 -8.83 2.44 -17.35
CA ALA A 226 -7.50 1.91 -17.62
C ALA A 226 -7.49 0.49 -18.25
N GLY A 227 -8.65 -0.06 -18.63
CA GLY A 227 -8.75 -1.35 -19.32
C GLY A 227 -8.77 -2.58 -18.42
N LEU A 228 -9.21 -2.46 -17.16
CA LEU A 228 -9.43 -3.59 -16.26
C LEU A 228 -10.43 -4.59 -16.86
N ASP A 229 -10.06 -5.87 -16.88
CA ASP A 229 -10.98 -6.96 -17.17
C ASP A 229 -11.83 -7.28 -15.93
N LEU A 230 -13.12 -6.96 -16.01
CA LEU A 230 -14.11 -7.23 -14.96
C LEU A 230 -14.38 -8.72 -14.73
N ASN A 231 -13.99 -9.57 -15.67
CA ASN A 231 -14.22 -11.01 -15.63
C ASN A 231 -12.94 -11.80 -15.37
N ALA A 232 -11.84 -11.11 -15.04
CA ALA A 232 -10.57 -11.75 -14.70
C ALA A 232 -10.74 -12.74 -13.54
N ARG A 233 -10.32 -13.99 -13.76
CA ARG A 233 -10.42 -15.09 -12.79
C ARG A 233 -9.14 -15.21 -11.98
N SER A 234 -9.27 -15.33 -10.65
CA SER A 234 -8.14 -15.66 -9.77
C SER A 234 -7.69 -17.11 -9.92
N GLU A 235 -6.61 -17.47 -9.22
CA GLU A 235 -6.11 -18.84 -9.10
C GLU A 235 -7.16 -19.85 -8.58
N VAL A 236 -8.23 -19.38 -7.93
CA VAL A 236 -9.37 -20.20 -7.46
C VAL A 236 -10.67 -19.90 -8.23
N GLY A 237 -10.55 -19.33 -9.43
CA GLY A 237 -11.67 -19.16 -10.36
C GLY A 237 -12.63 -18.01 -10.06
N VAL A 238 -12.55 -17.40 -8.89
CA VAL A 238 -13.40 -16.27 -8.53
C VAL A 238 -13.09 -15.02 -9.36
N THR A 239 -14.11 -14.20 -9.60
CA THR A 239 -14.06 -12.93 -10.36
C THR A 239 -14.35 -11.72 -9.45
N PRO A 240 -14.11 -10.48 -9.89
CA PRO A 240 -14.47 -9.26 -9.16
C PRO A 240 -15.86 -9.26 -8.50
N VAL A 241 -16.88 -9.75 -9.21
CA VAL A 241 -18.25 -9.77 -8.69
C VAL A 241 -18.39 -10.74 -7.51
N HIS A 242 -17.68 -11.87 -7.53
CA HIS A 242 -17.65 -12.81 -6.40
C HIS A 242 -17.12 -12.14 -5.13
N TYR A 243 -16.04 -11.35 -5.24
CA TYR A 243 -15.47 -10.67 -4.08
C TYR A 243 -16.33 -9.54 -3.55
N ALA A 244 -16.99 -8.78 -4.42
CA ALA A 244 -17.95 -7.76 -3.98
C ALA A 244 -19.10 -8.37 -3.17
N LEU A 245 -19.57 -9.56 -3.55
CA LEU A 245 -20.56 -10.32 -2.78
C LEU A 245 -19.96 -10.87 -1.48
N LYS A 246 -18.76 -11.46 -1.54
CA LYS A 246 -18.07 -12.05 -0.39
C LYS A 246 -17.77 -11.04 0.73
N SER A 247 -17.40 -9.81 0.37
CA SER A 247 -17.18 -8.73 1.33
C SER A 247 -18.46 -7.97 1.70
N SER A 248 -19.60 -8.33 1.11
CA SER A 248 -20.87 -7.63 1.25
C SER A 248 -20.80 -6.14 0.87
N ASN A 249 -19.88 -5.80 -0.05
CA ASN A 249 -19.71 -4.45 -0.59
C ASN A 249 -20.73 -4.20 -1.71
N ILE A 250 -21.98 -3.93 -1.30
CA ILE A 250 -23.10 -3.67 -2.21
C ILE A 250 -22.83 -2.50 -3.18
N PRO A 251 -22.19 -1.39 -2.77
CA PRO A 251 -21.79 -0.34 -3.73
C PRO A 251 -20.86 -0.85 -4.83
N ALA A 252 -19.84 -1.64 -4.48
CA ALA A 252 -18.94 -2.24 -5.47
C ALA A 252 -19.67 -3.22 -6.39
N PHE A 253 -20.57 -4.05 -5.85
CA PHE A 253 -21.41 -4.95 -6.65
C PHE A 253 -22.23 -4.17 -7.69
N HIS A 254 -22.91 -3.09 -7.30
CA HIS A 254 -23.64 -2.25 -8.24
C HIS A 254 -22.74 -1.56 -9.26
N ALA A 255 -21.54 -1.13 -8.87
CA ALA A 255 -20.58 -0.52 -9.80
C ALA A 255 -20.13 -1.52 -10.87
N LEU A 256 -19.83 -2.76 -10.47
CA LEU A 256 -19.46 -3.84 -11.39
C LEU A 256 -20.63 -4.23 -12.30
N LEU A 257 -21.84 -4.34 -11.76
CA LEU A 257 -23.06 -4.62 -12.52
C LEU A 257 -23.32 -3.54 -13.58
N ASN A 258 -23.27 -2.27 -13.19
CA ASN A 258 -23.47 -1.14 -14.10
C ASN A 258 -22.38 -1.04 -15.18
N ALA A 259 -21.20 -1.60 -14.91
CA ALA A 259 -20.11 -1.68 -15.86
C ALA A 259 -20.18 -2.92 -16.77
N GLY A 260 -21.20 -3.77 -16.64
CA GLY A 260 -21.42 -4.93 -17.50
C GLY A 260 -20.57 -6.15 -17.13
N ALA A 261 -20.20 -6.32 -15.86
CA ALA A 261 -19.58 -7.55 -15.39
C ALA A 261 -20.50 -8.77 -15.65
N ASP A 262 -19.91 -9.90 -16.03
CA ASP A 262 -20.67 -11.13 -16.28
C ASP A 262 -21.16 -11.73 -14.95
N LEU A 263 -22.46 -12.04 -14.90
CA LEU A 263 -23.10 -12.64 -13.73
C LEU A 263 -23.18 -14.17 -13.79
N HIS A 264 -22.94 -14.78 -14.96
CA HIS A 264 -22.98 -16.24 -15.17
C HIS A 264 -21.63 -16.92 -14.94
N VAL A 265 -20.71 -16.21 -14.32
CA VAL A 265 -19.41 -16.72 -13.88
C VAL A 265 -19.57 -17.76 -12.78
N LEU A 266 -18.72 -18.79 -12.83
CA LEU A 266 -18.61 -19.84 -11.81
C LEU A 266 -17.23 -19.81 -11.18
N ASP A 267 -17.10 -20.03 -9.89
CA ASP A 267 -15.79 -20.32 -9.29
C ASP A 267 -15.33 -21.76 -9.59
N ASP A 268 -14.16 -22.15 -9.09
CA ASP A 268 -13.62 -23.49 -9.35
C ASP A 268 -14.40 -24.60 -8.62
N GLU A 269 -15.21 -24.25 -7.62
CA GLU A 269 -16.16 -25.17 -6.97
C GLU A 269 -17.50 -25.22 -7.72
N GLN A 270 -17.62 -24.62 -8.91
CA GLN A 270 -18.86 -24.49 -9.70
C GLN A 270 -19.95 -23.67 -8.98
N ALA A 271 -19.58 -22.87 -7.99
CA ALA A 271 -20.54 -22.00 -7.31
C ALA A 271 -20.87 -20.77 -8.16
N THR A 272 -22.16 -20.50 -8.31
CA THR A 272 -22.69 -19.30 -8.98
C THR A 272 -22.62 -18.08 -8.06
N LEU A 273 -22.80 -16.87 -8.61
CA LEU A 273 -22.97 -15.67 -7.80
C LEU A 273 -24.14 -15.74 -6.81
N LEU A 274 -25.19 -16.52 -7.11
CA LEU A 274 -26.33 -16.69 -6.20
C LEU A 274 -25.93 -17.46 -4.93
N HIS A 275 -25.00 -18.41 -5.03
CA HIS A 275 -24.41 -19.08 -3.86
C HIS A 275 -23.66 -18.08 -2.96
N TYR A 276 -22.86 -17.20 -3.55
CA TYR A 276 -22.15 -16.15 -2.81
C TYR A 276 -23.09 -15.13 -2.19
N ALA A 277 -24.12 -14.67 -2.92
CA ALA A 277 -25.11 -13.75 -2.40
C ALA A 277 -25.84 -14.34 -1.19
N ALA A 278 -26.24 -15.63 -1.29
CA ALA A 278 -26.88 -16.36 -0.23
C ALA A 278 -25.99 -16.53 1.02
N LEU A 279 -24.70 -16.80 0.82
CA LEU A 279 -23.73 -16.99 1.90
C LEU A 279 -23.15 -15.71 2.49
N TYR A 280 -23.11 -14.57 1.82
CA TYR A 280 -22.34 -13.43 2.33
C TYR A 280 -23.17 -12.17 2.57
N THR A 281 -24.16 -11.89 1.73
CA THR A 281 -24.81 -10.58 1.74
C THR A 281 -25.95 -10.43 2.76
N GLY A 282 -26.61 -11.53 3.11
CA GLY A 282 -27.86 -11.49 3.89
C GLY A 282 -29.00 -10.71 3.23
N SER A 283 -28.86 -10.36 1.94
CA SER A 283 -29.77 -9.46 1.22
C SER A 283 -30.54 -10.22 0.15
N SER A 284 -31.84 -10.42 0.40
CA SER A 284 -32.76 -10.98 -0.61
C SER A 284 -32.87 -10.09 -1.84
N PHE A 285 -32.61 -8.78 -1.71
CA PHE A 285 -32.56 -7.86 -2.84
C PHE A 285 -31.43 -8.21 -3.84
N ILE A 286 -30.24 -8.57 -3.34
CA ILE A 286 -29.14 -9.01 -4.20
C ILE A 286 -29.47 -10.35 -4.85
N CYS A 287 -30.07 -11.28 -4.10
CA CYS A 287 -30.53 -12.55 -4.65
C CYS A 287 -31.57 -12.32 -5.76
N ARG A 288 -32.49 -11.37 -5.58
CA ARG A 288 -33.47 -10.98 -6.60
C ARG A 288 -32.81 -10.45 -7.87
N ILE A 289 -31.83 -9.54 -7.75
CA ILE A 289 -31.09 -9.03 -8.92
C ILE A 289 -30.46 -10.18 -9.72
N LEU A 290 -29.87 -11.16 -9.04
CA LEU A 290 -29.23 -12.29 -9.69
C LEU A 290 -30.25 -13.23 -10.36
N LEU A 291 -31.40 -13.49 -9.72
CA LEU A 291 -32.48 -14.26 -10.32
C LEU A 291 -33.13 -13.55 -11.51
N ASP A 292 -33.33 -12.23 -11.43
CA ASP A 292 -33.84 -11.40 -12.53
C ASP A 292 -32.85 -11.39 -13.72
N ALA A 293 -31.55 -11.60 -13.46
CA ALA A 293 -30.53 -11.81 -14.49
C ALA A 293 -30.51 -13.23 -15.07
N GLY A 294 -31.42 -14.12 -14.62
CA GLY A 294 -31.58 -15.47 -15.16
C GLY A 294 -30.70 -16.53 -14.51
N LEU A 295 -30.12 -16.29 -13.33
CA LEU A 295 -29.45 -17.34 -12.58
C LEU A 295 -30.48 -18.37 -12.08
N ASP A 296 -30.13 -19.65 -12.16
CA ASP A 296 -30.98 -20.74 -11.66
C ASP A 296 -30.92 -20.81 -10.12
N VAL A 297 -32.09 -20.71 -9.48
CA VAL A 297 -32.26 -20.83 -8.03
C VAL A 297 -31.83 -22.20 -7.49
N ASN A 298 -31.84 -23.23 -8.35
CA ASN A 298 -31.48 -24.61 -8.04
C ASN A 298 -30.12 -25.04 -8.60
N ALA A 299 -29.33 -24.09 -9.13
CA ALA A 299 -27.98 -24.37 -9.62
C ALA A 299 -27.15 -25.08 -8.55
N LYS A 300 -26.35 -26.07 -8.92
CA LYS A 300 -25.58 -26.87 -7.95
C LYS A 300 -24.09 -26.58 -8.04
N ASP A 301 -23.46 -26.40 -6.88
CA ASP A 301 -22.00 -26.44 -6.78
C ASP A 301 -21.44 -27.87 -6.96
N SER A 302 -20.12 -27.99 -6.92
CA SER A 302 -19.38 -29.27 -7.02
C SER A 302 -19.68 -30.26 -5.88
N SER A 303 -20.30 -29.80 -4.80
CA SER A 303 -20.77 -30.60 -3.68
C SER A 303 -22.28 -30.92 -3.76
N GLU A 304 -22.91 -30.65 -4.90
CA GLU A 304 -24.37 -30.81 -5.14
C GLU A 304 -25.24 -29.93 -4.23
N ARG A 305 -24.69 -28.83 -3.72
CA ARG A 305 -25.41 -27.90 -2.86
C ARG A 305 -26.02 -26.78 -3.71
N PRO A 306 -27.35 -26.54 -3.61
CA PRO A 306 -27.97 -25.35 -4.17
C PRO A 306 -27.71 -24.10 -3.30
N PRO A 307 -27.97 -22.87 -3.81
CA PRO A 307 -27.76 -21.61 -3.10
C PRO A 307 -28.42 -21.56 -1.72
N ILE A 308 -29.61 -22.15 -1.56
CA ILE A 308 -30.29 -22.16 -0.25
C ILE A 308 -29.47 -22.87 0.83
N ARG A 309 -28.71 -23.92 0.49
CA ARG A 309 -27.84 -24.60 1.46
C ARG A 309 -26.67 -23.73 1.86
N TRP A 310 -26.16 -22.91 0.94
CA TRP A 310 -25.14 -21.92 1.25
C TRP A 310 -25.67 -20.84 2.20
N ALA A 311 -26.94 -20.44 2.11
CA ALA A 311 -27.56 -19.53 3.07
C ALA A 311 -27.49 -20.07 4.51
N LEU A 312 -27.58 -21.39 4.70
CA LEU A 312 -27.55 -22.05 6.01
C LEU A 312 -26.15 -22.11 6.65
N LEU A 313 -25.07 -21.97 5.88
CA LEU A 313 -23.68 -22.06 6.37
C LEU A 313 -23.17 -20.77 7.05
N GLY A 314 -24.05 -19.80 7.28
CA GLY A 314 -23.70 -18.49 7.79
C GLY A 314 -23.61 -18.35 9.29
N ASP A 315 -22.72 -17.46 9.74
CA ASP A 315 -22.65 -17.05 11.15
C ASP A 315 -23.77 -16.07 11.56
N SER A 316 -24.59 -15.60 10.62
CA SER A 316 -25.65 -14.62 10.85
C SER A 316 -27.00 -15.14 10.39
N ASP A 317 -28.08 -14.63 11.00
CA ASP A 317 -29.45 -14.97 10.60
C ASP A 317 -29.73 -14.52 9.16
N ARG A 318 -30.06 -15.49 8.30
CA ARG A 318 -30.38 -15.30 6.88
C ARG A 318 -31.78 -15.78 6.56
N SER A 319 -32.67 -15.80 7.55
CA SER A 319 -34.06 -16.24 7.39
C SER A 319 -34.76 -15.52 6.23
N VAL A 320 -34.51 -14.22 6.07
CA VAL A 320 -35.05 -13.43 4.95
C VAL A 320 -34.55 -13.91 3.58
N VAL A 321 -33.30 -14.38 3.48
CA VAL A 321 -32.75 -14.93 2.23
C VAL A 321 -33.29 -16.34 2.00
N VAL A 322 -33.36 -17.18 3.03
CA VAL A 322 -33.91 -18.54 2.95
C VAL A 322 -35.36 -18.49 2.49
N ASP A 323 -36.18 -17.68 3.15
CA ASP A 323 -37.60 -17.45 2.81
C ASP A 323 -37.75 -16.96 1.36
N PHE A 324 -36.94 -15.97 0.96
CA PHE A 324 -36.94 -15.47 -0.41
C PHE A 324 -36.56 -16.54 -1.45
N LEU A 325 -35.54 -17.36 -1.19
CA LEU A 325 -35.13 -18.42 -2.11
C LEU A 325 -36.19 -19.51 -2.24
N LEU A 326 -36.94 -19.81 -1.17
CA LEU A 326 -38.09 -20.73 -1.21
C LEU A 326 -39.20 -20.17 -2.08
N ASP A 327 -39.59 -18.91 -1.87
CA ASP A 327 -40.58 -18.20 -2.69
C ASP A 327 -40.17 -18.14 -4.17
N ALA A 328 -38.86 -18.07 -4.43
CA ALA A 328 -38.29 -18.08 -5.77
C ALA A 328 -38.30 -19.46 -6.46
N GLY A 329 -38.80 -20.52 -5.80
CA GLY A 329 -38.97 -21.84 -6.40
C GLY A 329 -37.83 -22.82 -6.14
N THR A 330 -37.19 -22.73 -4.96
CA THR A 330 -36.21 -23.73 -4.54
C THR A 330 -36.83 -25.13 -4.46
N GLU A 331 -36.16 -26.13 -5.04
CA GLU A 331 -36.55 -27.53 -4.98
C GLU A 331 -36.27 -28.13 -3.59
N LEU A 332 -37.33 -28.38 -2.83
CA LEU A 332 -37.27 -28.97 -1.49
C LEU A 332 -36.85 -30.46 -1.48
N SER A 333 -36.94 -31.15 -2.62
CA SER A 333 -36.61 -32.56 -2.74
C SER A 333 -35.10 -32.85 -2.78
N HIS A 334 -34.26 -31.83 -2.96
CA HIS A 334 -32.81 -32.01 -3.04
C HIS A 334 -32.22 -32.50 -1.71
N ARG A 335 -31.37 -33.52 -1.79
CA ARG A 335 -30.72 -34.14 -0.63
C ARG A 335 -29.22 -33.89 -0.62
N SER A 336 -28.62 -33.87 0.58
CA SER A 336 -27.16 -33.79 0.73
C SER A 336 -26.53 -35.13 0.33
N ARG A 337 -25.20 -35.20 0.25
CA ARG A 337 -24.49 -36.48 0.06
C ARG A 337 -24.77 -37.49 1.18
N ALA A 338 -25.10 -37.02 2.38
CA ALA A 338 -25.51 -37.86 3.51
C ALA A 338 -27.02 -38.16 3.52
N GLY A 339 -27.77 -37.69 2.51
CA GLY A 339 -29.22 -37.90 2.38
C GLY A 339 -30.06 -36.87 3.15
N ASP A 340 -29.44 -35.83 3.71
CA ASP A 340 -30.11 -34.84 4.55
C ASP A 340 -31.00 -33.90 3.73
N THR A 341 -32.17 -33.56 4.28
CA THR A 341 -33.03 -32.49 3.78
C THR A 341 -32.61 -31.14 4.39
N LEU A 342 -33.15 -30.03 3.87
CA LEU A 342 -32.93 -28.71 4.48
C LEU A 342 -33.39 -28.65 5.95
N LEU A 343 -34.43 -29.42 6.31
CA LEU A 343 -34.90 -29.51 7.69
C LEU A 343 -33.90 -30.25 8.61
N HIS A 344 -33.25 -31.32 8.13
CA HIS A 344 -32.16 -31.95 8.89
C HIS A 344 -31.04 -30.96 9.18
N GLU A 345 -30.63 -30.19 8.17
CA GLU A 345 -29.58 -29.17 8.32
C GLU A 345 -30.00 -28.06 9.28
N ALA A 346 -31.24 -27.55 9.19
CA ALA A 346 -31.78 -26.57 10.14
C ALA A 346 -31.78 -27.07 11.59
N CYS A 347 -32.20 -28.32 11.81
CA CYS A 347 -32.19 -28.96 13.13
C CYS A 347 -30.76 -29.15 13.65
N TRP A 348 -29.82 -29.58 12.80
CA TRP A 348 -28.42 -29.74 13.18
C TRP A 348 -27.76 -28.42 13.58
N LEU A 349 -28.10 -27.33 12.87
CA LEU A 349 -27.64 -25.98 13.19
C LEU A 349 -28.29 -25.41 14.47
N GLY A 350 -29.37 -26.03 14.97
CA GLY A 350 -30.11 -25.54 16.12
C GLY A 350 -30.83 -24.22 15.88
N ASN A 351 -31.18 -23.89 14.63
CA ASN A 351 -31.88 -22.65 14.28
C ASN A 351 -33.39 -22.93 14.08
N PRO A 352 -34.26 -22.61 15.07
CA PRO A 352 -35.69 -22.88 14.98
C PRO A 352 -36.37 -22.07 13.87
N ALA A 353 -35.88 -20.88 13.53
CA ALA A 353 -36.48 -20.06 12.48
C ALA A 353 -36.40 -20.75 11.11
N TYR A 354 -35.25 -21.38 10.78
CA TYR A 354 -35.12 -22.17 9.55
C TYR A 354 -36.02 -23.41 9.56
N ALA A 355 -36.14 -24.09 10.70
CA ALA A 355 -37.05 -25.23 10.82
C ALA A 355 -38.51 -24.82 10.58
N ASP A 356 -38.96 -23.72 11.18
CA ASP A 356 -40.30 -23.17 10.99
C ASP A 356 -40.55 -22.78 9.53
N ILE A 357 -39.58 -22.13 8.89
CA ILE A 357 -39.65 -21.76 7.46
C ILE A 357 -39.78 -23.02 6.59
N PHE A 358 -38.94 -24.02 6.81
CA PHE A 358 -38.94 -25.25 6.01
C PHE A 358 -40.21 -26.10 6.21
N LEU A 359 -40.73 -26.18 7.44
CA LEU A 359 -42.01 -26.82 7.71
C LEU A 359 -43.17 -26.07 7.06
N SER A 360 -43.14 -24.73 7.09
CA SER A 360 -44.15 -23.89 6.43
C SER A 360 -44.11 -24.03 4.90
N ALA A 361 -42.92 -24.24 4.33
CA ALA A 361 -42.74 -24.55 2.91
C ALA A 361 -43.15 -25.99 2.53
N GLY A 362 -43.50 -26.83 3.50
CA GLY A 362 -44.01 -28.18 3.27
C GLY A 362 -42.94 -29.26 3.14
N ILE A 363 -41.73 -29.07 3.71
CA ILE A 363 -40.78 -30.18 3.86
C ILE A 363 -41.38 -31.26 4.77
N ASP A 364 -41.32 -32.50 4.29
CA ASP A 364 -41.70 -33.67 5.07
C ASP A 364 -40.73 -33.88 6.26
N VAL A 365 -41.29 -33.91 7.47
CA VAL A 365 -40.57 -34.06 8.74
C VAL A 365 -40.09 -35.49 8.98
N ASP A 366 -40.71 -36.48 8.35
CA ASP A 366 -40.44 -37.90 8.60
C ASP A 366 -39.39 -38.48 7.64
N VAL A 367 -38.79 -37.64 6.80
CA VAL A 367 -37.73 -38.05 5.88
C VAL A 367 -36.53 -38.57 6.65
N ARG A 368 -36.03 -39.74 6.24
CA ARG A 368 -34.79 -40.32 6.76
C ARG A 368 -33.60 -40.00 5.88
N ASN A 369 -32.45 -39.78 6.50
CA ASN A 369 -31.17 -39.64 5.79
C ASN A 369 -30.52 -41.03 5.59
N ASN A 370 -29.29 -41.06 5.09
CA ASN A 370 -28.60 -42.34 4.79
C ASN A 370 -28.20 -43.12 6.06
N HIS A 371 -28.38 -42.54 7.25
CA HIS A 371 -28.03 -43.14 8.53
C HIS A 371 -29.25 -43.62 9.34
N GLY A 372 -30.47 -43.47 8.80
CA GLY A 372 -31.71 -44.02 9.36
C GLY A 372 -32.57 -42.97 10.02
#